data_AF-A0A0C3CDS7-F1
#
_entry.id   AF-A0A0C3CDS7-F1
#
_cell.length_a   1.000
_cell.length_b   1.000
_cell.length_c   1.000
_cell.angle_alpha   90.00
_cell.angle_beta   90.00
_cell.angle_gamma   90.00
#
_symmetry.space_group_name_H-M   'P 1'
#
loop_
_entity.id
_entity.type
_entity.pdbx_description
1 polymer ?
#
loop_
_entity_poly.entity_id
_entity_poly.type
_entity_poly.pdbx_seq_one_letter_code
_entity_poly.pdbx_strand_id
1 'polypeptide(L)'
;MLGDRLPGFTAEELSVVRGSSSFFRLNTYTSELVEEGGSDELSGNVKTTFIRPDGSQLGTQAHVPWLQDCPSGFRAVLNYIWKTYSKPIFVTENGFAAKSDMVLPFPDVLRNVDRVKYFRGYTADLAAAIKPDGVPVKSYFAWSLL
;
A
#
# COMPACT_ATOMS: atom_id res chain seq x y z
N MET A 1 -14.44 18.32 -8.66
CA MET A 1 -14.83 17.37 -7.59
C MET A 1 -14.89 18.12 -6.25
N LEU A 2 -13.77 18.47 -5.62
CA LEU A 2 -13.83 19.12 -4.30
C LEU A 2 -14.20 20.62 -4.32
N GLY A 3 -13.74 21.39 -5.32
CA GLY A 3 -14.05 22.82 -5.44
C GLY A 3 -13.63 23.60 -4.19
N ASP A 4 -14.47 24.54 -3.75
CA ASP A 4 -14.21 25.40 -2.59
C ASP A 4 -14.12 24.66 -1.25
N ARG A 5 -14.47 23.36 -1.20
CA ARG A 5 -14.24 22.51 -0.01
C ARG A 5 -12.77 22.16 0.19
N LEU A 6 -11.94 22.27 -0.85
CA LEU A 6 -10.49 22.15 -0.73
C LEU A 6 -9.91 23.55 -0.51
N PRO A 7 -9.38 23.87 0.69
CA PRO A 7 -8.82 25.19 0.95
C PRO A 7 -7.65 25.47 0.00
N GLY A 8 -7.58 26.70 -0.50
CA GLY A 8 -6.39 27.19 -1.17
C GLY A 8 -5.29 27.48 -0.16
N PHE A 9 -4.04 27.21 -0.54
CA PHE A 9 -2.89 27.61 0.28
C PHE A 9 -2.59 29.10 0.10
N THR A 10 -2.39 29.82 1.20
CA THR A 10 -1.74 31.14 1.17
C THR A 10 -0.25 31.00 0.83
N ALA A 11 0.41 32.11 0.49
CA ALA A 11 1.85 32.10 0.21
C ALA A 11 2.65 31.71 1.46
N GLU A 12 2.20 32.17 2.63
CA GLU A 12 2.78 31.89 3.93
C GLU A 12 2.65 30.39 4.27
N GLU A 13 1.46 29.80 4.11
CA GLU A 13 1.24 28.38 4.36
C GLU A 13 2.06 27.50 3.40
N LEU A 14 2.11 27.88 2.12
CA LEU A 14 2.90 27.17 1.12
C LEU A 14 4.40 27.20 1.47
N SER A 15 4.88 28.31 2.01
CA SER A 15 6.28 28.45 2.45
C SER A 15 6.64 27.50 3.60
N VAL A 16 5.67 27.18 4.46
CA VAL A 16 5.86 26.23 5.57
C VAL A 16 5.76 24.79 5.08
N VAL A 17 4.82 24.48 4.19
CA VAL A 17 4.54 23.09 3.75
C VAL A 17 5.53 22.61 2.69
N ARG A 18 5.89 23.44 1.72
CA ARG A 18 6.71 23.02 0.58
C ARG A 18 8.12 22.65 1.05
N GLY A 19 8.51 21.40 0.83
CA GLY A 19 9.84 20.91 1.20
C GLY A 19 10.02 20.63 2.70
N SER A 20 8.93 20.65 3.48
CA SER A 20 8.92 20.36 4.93
C SER A 20 9.32 18.94 5.32
N SER A 21 9.48 18.03 4.35
CA SER A 21 9.91 16.66 4.59
C SER A 21 11.23 16.33 3.88
N SER A 22 12.17 15.77 4.63
CA SER A 22 13.46 15.27 4.12
C SER A 22 13.36 13.83 3.58
N PHE A 23 12.30 13.10 3.91
CA PHE A 23 12.04 11.72 3.46
C PHE A 23 10.53 11.48 3.24
N PHE A 24 10.17 10.38 2.59
CA PHE A 24 8.78 9.97 2.38
C PHE A 24 8.45 8.80 3.29
N ARG A 25 7.42 8.92 4.13
CA ARG A 25 6.90 7.80 4.95
C ARG A 25 5.73 7.14 4.24
N LEU A 26 5.76 5.82 4.13
CA LEU A 26 4.77 5.06 3.40
C LEU A 26 4.17 3.96 4.28
N ASN A 27 2.86 4.06 4.53
CA ASN A 27 2.05 2.92 4.93
C ASN A 27 1.44 2.33 3.67
N THR A 28 1.60 1.03 3.44
CA THR A 28 1.09 0.39 2.23
C THR A 28 0.76 -1.07 2.49
N TYR A 29 -0.32 -1.56 1.88
CA TYR A 29 -0.94 -2.82 2.24
C TYR A 29 -1.43 -3.64 1.05
N THR A 30 -1.99 -3.00 0.04
CA THR A 30 -2.64 -3.65 -1.10
C THR A 30 -2.50 -2.78 -2.35
N SER A 31 -3.03 -3.25 -3.47
CA SER A 31 -3.32 -2.44 -4.65
C SER A 31 -4.66 -2.88 -5.22
N GLU A 32 -5.36 -1.96 -5.87
CA GLU A 32 -6.65 -2.18 -6.49
C GLU A 32 -6.58 -1.87 -7.98
N LEU A 33 -7.44 -2.54 -8.76
CA LEU A 33 -7.73 -2.11 -10.12
C LEU A 33 -8.74 -0.98 -10.05
N VAL A 34 -8.61 -0.02 -10.96
CA VAL A 34 -9.46 1.17 -11.03
C VAL A 34 -10.20 1.16 -12.37
N GLU A 35 -11.51 1.37 -12.30
CA GLU A 35 -12.39 1.45 -13.46
C GLU A 35 -13.15 2.78 -13.46
N GLU A 36 -13.48 3.25 -14.66
CA GLU A 36 -14.34 4.42 -14.81
C GLU A 36 -15.75 4.15 -14.26
N GLY A 37 -16.37 5.20 -13.72
CA GLY A 37 -17.79 5.19 -13.39
C GLY A 37 -18.06 4.69 -11.98
N GLY A 38 -17.64 5.46 -10.97
CA GLY A 38 -18.15 5.41 -9.61
C GLY A 38 -18.96 6.66 -9.27
N SER A 39 -19.79 6.59 -8.24
CA SER A 39 -20.58 7.72 -7.73
C SER A 39 -20.12 8.19 -6.35
N ASP A 40 -19.15 7.49 -5.75
CA ASP A 40 -18.57 7.87 -4.47
C ASP A 40 -17.43 8.86 -4.69
N GLU A 41 -17.68 10.10 -4.29
CA GLU A 41 -16.70 11.17 -4.36
C GLU A 41 -15.47 10.90 -3.48
N LEU A 42 -15.63 10.22 -2.33
CA LEU A 42 -14.51 9.92 -1.44
C LEU A 42 -13.52 8.95 -2.09
N SER A 43 -14.02 8.09 -2.97
CA SER A 43 -13.22 7.18 -3.78
C SER A 43 -12.74 7.81 -5.09
N GLY A 44 -13.02 9.10 -5.35
CA GLY A 44 -12.60 9.78 -6.58
C GLY A 44 -13.53 9.59 -7.78
N ASN A 45 -14.80 9.21 -7.55
CA ASN A 45 -15.78 8.90 -8.60
C ASN A 45 -15.32 7.78 -9.55
N VAL A 46 -14.51 6.87 -9.05
CA VAL A 46 -14.10 5.64 -9.75
C VAL A 46 -14.67 4.41 -9.05
N LYS A 47 -14.69 3.29 -9.76
CA LYS A 47 -14.89 1.97 -9.16
C LYS A 47 -13.53 1.37 -8.88
N THR A 48 -13.42 0.64 -7.77
CA THR A 48 -12.26 -0.19 -7.48
C THR A 48 -12.67 -1.66 -7.42
N THR A 49 -11.76 -2.53 -7.81
CA THR A 49 -11.97 -3.98 -7.74
C THR A 49 -10.65 -4.72 -7.58
N PHE A 50 -10.73 -5.91 -6.98
CA PHE A 50 -9.63 -6.88 -6.99
C PHE A 50 -9.75 -7.91 -8.11
N ILE A 51 -10.85 -7.90 -8.87
CA ILE A 51 -11.14 -8.87 -9.92
C ILE A 51 -10.57 -8.35 -11.23
N ARG A 52 -9.64 -9.09 -11.82
CA ARG A 52 -9.10 -8.81 -13.15
C ARG A 52 -10.17 -8.99 -14.23
N PRO A 53 -9.98 -8.43 -15.43
CA PRO A 53 -10.91 -8.61 -16.55
C PRO A 53 -11.17 -10.08 -16.94
N ASP A 54 -10.23 -10.98 -16.63
CA ASP A 54 -10.37 -12.43 -16.86
C ASP A 54 -11.12 -13.17 -15.73
N GLY A 55 -11.59 -12.46 -14.71
CA GLY A 55 -12.29 -13.00 -13.54
C GLY A 55 -11.38 -13.47 -12.40
N SER A 56 -10.05 -13.44 -12.56
CA SER A 56 -9.11 -13.84 -11.50
C SER A 56 -8.94 -12.77 -10.42
N GLN A 57 -8.65 -13.18 -9.19
CA GLN A 57 -8.38 -12.25 -8.06
C GLN A 57 -6.96 -11.72 -8.09
N LEU A 58 -6.74 -10.45 -7.72
CA LEU A 58 -5.42 -9.82 -7.67
C LEU A 58 -4.42 -10.65 -6.85
N GLY A 59 -4.86 -11.15 -5.70
CA GLY A 59 -4.13 -12.14 -4.92
C GLY A 59 -4.94 -12.77 -3.80
N THR A 60 -4.26 -13.18 -2.72
CA THR A 60 -4.92 -13.80 -1.57
C THR A 60 -5.73 -12.75 -0.80
N GLN A 61 -7.04 -13.00 -0.62
CA GLN A 61 -7.94 -12.15 0.16
C GLN A 61 -7.65 -12.26 1.67
N ALA A 62 -7.45 -11.13 2.33
CA ALA A 62 -7.31 -11.04 3.78
C ALA A 62 -8.65 -11.25 4.51
N HIS A 63 -8.61 -11.26 5.84
CA HIS A 63 -9.81 -11.25 6.68
C HIS A 63 -10.63 -9.97 6.49
N VAL A 64 -9.95 -8.84 6.33
CA VAL A 64 -10.61 -7.55 6.05
C VAL A 64 -10.89 -7.40 4.55
N PRO A 65 -12.04 -6.83 4.16
CA PRO A 65 -12.46 -6.80 2.76
C PRO A 65 -11.59 -5.91 1.87
N TRP A 66 -11.01 -4.85 2.42
CA TRP A 66 -10.23 -3.86 1.68
C TRP A 66 -8.80 -4.31 1.34
N LEU A 67 -8.35 -5.49 1.76
CA LEU A 67 -6.96 -5.93 1.63
C LEU A 67 -6.85 -7.24 0.84
N GLN A 68 -6.10 -7.20 -0.28
CA GLN A 68 -5.56 -8.38 -0.95
C GLN A 68 -4.04 -8.32 -1.07
N ASP A 69 -3.41 -9.49 -1.10
CA ASP A 69 -1.99 -9.62 -1.39
C ASP A 69 -1.68 -9.15 -2.82
N CYS A 70 -0.84 -8.12 -2.99
CA CYS A 70 -0.42 -7.62 -4.29
C CYS A 70 1.02 -7.07 -4.27
N PRO A 71 2.05 -7.93 -4.22
CA PRO A 71 3.44 -7.50 -4.03
C PRO A 71 3.97 -6.69 -5.21
N SER A 72 3.53 -6.99 -6.43
CA SER A 72 3.91 -6.23 -7.63
C SER A 72 3.44 -4.78 -7.57
N GLY A 73 2.27 -4.53 -6.96
CA GLY A 73 1.75 -3.20 -6.69
C GLY A 73 2.63 -2.43 -5.69
N PHE A 74 3.20 -3.12 -4.69
CA PHE A 74 4.14 -2.51 -3.75
C PHE A 74 5.44 -2.05 -4.45
N ARG A 75 6.02 -2.87 -5.33
CA ARG A 75 7.19 -2.44 -6.13
C ARG A 75 6.84 -1.26 -7.03
N ALA A 76 5.66 -1.27 -7.65
CA ALA A 76 5.19 -0.20 -8.52
C ALA A 76 5.03 1.12 -7.75
N VAL A 77 4.40 1.12 -6.57
CA VAL A 77 4.19 2.34 -5.78
C VAL A 77 5.51 2.90 -5.23
N LEU A 78 6.47 2.06 -4.83
CA LEU A 78 7.80 2.50 -4.42
C LEU A 78 8.52 3.25 -5.55
N ASN A 79 8.49 2.69 -6.76
CA ASN A 79 9.05 3.32 -7.95
C ASN A 79 8.33 4.64 -8.28
N TYR A 80 7.00 4.67 -8.21
CA TYR A 80 6.20 5.88 -8.44
C TYR A 80 6.56 6.98 -7.45
N ILE A 81 6.58 6.69 -6.15
CA ILE A 81 6.91 7.65 -5.08
C ILE A 81 8.31 8.22 -5.30
N TRP A 82 9.30 7.37 -5.60
CA TRP A 82 10.66 7.82 -5.85
C TRP A 82 10.74 8.76 -7.07
N LYS A 83 10.12 8.38 -8.19
CA LYS A 83 10.11 9.21 -9.42
C LYS A 83 9.39 10.54 -9.20
N THR A 84 8.29 10.54 -8.45
CA THR A 84 7.45 11.72 -8.24
C THR A 84 8.07 12.69 -7.22
N TYR A 85 8.58 12.18 -6.10
CA TYR A 85 8.98 13.03 -4.98
C TYR A 85 10.49 13.14 -4.79
N SER A 86 11.28 12.23 -5.38
CA SER A 86 12.74 12.21 -5.27
C SER A 86 13.27 12.31 -3.83
N LYS A 87 12.59 11.66 -2.88
CA LYS A 87 13.00 11.56 -1.47
C LYS A 87 13.26 10.11 -1.06
N PRO A 88 14.20 9.84 -0.13
CA PRO A 88 14.37 8.52 0.47
C PRO A 88 13.06 8.03 1.09
N ILE A 89 12.76 6.74 0.95
CA ILE A 89 11.48 6.16 1.39
C ILE A 89 11.68 5.37 2.69
N PHE A 90 10.78 5.55 3.64
CA PHE A 90 10.68 4.78 4.87
C PHE A 90 9.33 4.08 4.85
N VAL A 91 9.32 2.76 4.68
CA VAL A 91 8.08 1.97 4.74
C VAL A 91 7.76 1.78 6.22
N THR A 92 6.78 2.53 6.71
CA THR A 92 6.42 2.64 8.12
C THR A 92 5.37 1.63 8.56
N GLU A 93 4.56 1.12 7.62
CA GLU A 93 3.67 0.00 7.87
C GLU A 93 3.47 -0.85 6.61
N ASN A 94 3.49 -2.17 6.79
CA ASN A 94 3.09 -3.16 5.79
C ASN A 94 2.69 -4.47 6.47
N GLY A 95 1.52 -5.04 6.17
CA GLY A 95 0.98 -6.17 6.95
C GLY A 95 -0.20 -6.88 6.32
N PHE A 96 -0.57 -8.02 6.91
CA PHE A 96 -1.66 -8.87 6.42
C PHE A 96 -2.49 -9.47 7.56
N ALA A 97 -3.80 -9.23 7.51
CA ALA A 97 -4.78 -9.82 8.41
C ALA A 97 -5.21 -11.19 7.88
N ALA A 98 -4.58 -12.27 8.35
CA ALA A 98 -4.91 -13.62 7.90
C ALA A 98 -6.29 -14.06 8.42
N LYS A 99 -7.04 -14.79 7.58
CA LYS A 99 -8.38 -15.32 7.94
C LYS A 99 -8.34 -16.36 9.05
N SER A 100 -7.23 -17.09 9.14
CA SER A 100 -6.98 -18.19 10.07
C SER A 100 -7.04 -17.79 11.54
N ASP A 101 -6.75 -16.54 11.88
CA ASP A 101 -6.36 -16.19 13.24
C ASP A 101 -7.54 -16.11 14.22
N MET A 102 -8.77 -16.00 13.71
CA MET A 102 -9.97 -15.79 14.54
C MET A 102 -10.76 -17.07 14.86
N VAL A 103 -10.44 -18.18 14.20
CA VAL A 103 -11.29 -19.40 14.22
C VAL A 103 -10.50 -20.70 14.39
N LEU A 104 -9.17 -20.67 14.27
CA LEU A 104 -8.34 -21.88 14.38
C LEU A 104 -7.83 -22.12 15.81
N PRO A 105 -7.54 -23.39 16.16
CA PRO A 105 -6.79 -23.71 17.37
C PRO A 105 -5.44 -22.99 17.41
N PHE A 106 -4.97 -22.66 18.62
CA PHE A 106 -3.73 -21.90 18.82
C PHE A 106 -2.51 -22.42 18.02
N PRO A 107 -2.24 -23.74 17.95
CA PRO A 107 -1.12 -24.25 17.15
C PRO A 107 -1.22 -23.92 15.66
N ASP A 108 -2.43 -23.82 15.12
CA ASP A 108 -2.65 -23.51 13.71
C ASP A 108 -2.60 -22.01 13.44
N VAL A 109 -3.00 -21.17 14.40
CA VAL A 109 -2.79 -19.71 14.36
C VAL A 109 -1.30 -19.37 14.29
N LEU A 110 -0.45 -20.12 15.02
CA LEU A 110 1.00 -19.97 14.93
C LEU A 110 1.56 -20.35 13.55
N ARG A 111 0.87 -21.22 12.80
CA ARG A 111 1.24 -21.67 11.45
C ARG A 111 0.58 -20.79 10.39
N ASN A 112 0.74 -19.48 10.51
CA ASN A 112 0.11 -18.51 9.63
C ASN A 112 0.74 -18.45 8.23
N VAL A 113 0.32 -19.35 7.35
CA VAL A 113 0.84 -19.49 5.99
C VAL A 113 0.57 -18.28 5.10
N ASP A 114 -0.59 -17.63 5.26
CA ASP A 114 -0.99 -16.48 4.43
C ASP A 114 -0.15 -15.25 4.74
N ARG A 115 0.06 -14.94 6.03
CA ARG A 115 0.92 -13.84 6.46
C ARG A 115 2.38 -14.07 6.05
N VAL A 116 2.87 -15.31 6.18
CA VAL A 116 4.21 -15.67 5.70
C VAL A 116 4.34 -15.49 4.18
N LYS A 117 3.33 -15.91 3.41
CA LYS A 117 3.30 -15.73 1.95
C LYS A 117 3.33 -14.24 1.59
N TYR A 118 2.50 -13.43 2.23
CA TYR A 118 2.44 -11.97 2.03
C TYR A 118 3.81 -11.33 2.24
N PHE A 119 4.42 -11.54 3.41
CA PHE A 119 5.72 -10.94 3.71
C PHE A 119 6.83 -11.44 2.78
N ARG A 120 6.81 -12.71 2.36
CA ARG A 120 7.77 -13.22 1.36
C ARG A 120 7.62 -12.49 0.02
N GLY A 121 6.39 -12.30 -0.46
CA GLY A 121 6.13 -11.55 -1.70
C GLY A 121 6.60 -10.10 -1.59
N TYR A 122 6.13 -9.39 -0.57
CA TYR A 122 6.44 -7.97 -0.40
C TYR A 122 7.92 -7.70 -0.15
N THR A 123 8.61 -8.56 0.62
CA THR A 123 10.06 -8.39 0.85
C THR A 123 10.89 -8.75 -0.38
N ALA A 124 10.45 -9.70 -1.22
CA ALA A 124 11.08 -9.96 -2.50
C ALA A 124 10.96 -8.76 -3.45
N ASP A 125 9.77 -8.16 -3.54
CA ASP A 125 9.53 -6.99 -4.38
C ASP A 125 10.15 -5.70 -3.82
N LEU A 126 10.28 -5.59 -2.50
CA LEU A 126 11.12 -4.57 -1.85
C LEU A 126 12.59 -4.70 -2.27
N ALA A 127 13.13 -5.91 -2.21
CA ALA A 127 14.51 -6.16 -2.62
C ALA A 127 14.71 -5.85 -4.11
N ALA A 128 13.70 -6.11 -4.94
CA ALA A 128 13.69 -5.73 -6.35
C ALA A 128 13.58 -4.20 -6.55
N ALA A 129 12.78 -3.49 -5.77
CA ALA A 129 12.75 -2.03 -5.83
C ALA A 129 14.12 -1.43 -5.44
N ILE A 130 14.81 -1.98 -4.44
CA ILE A 130 16.09 -1.45 -3.96
C ILE A 130 17.24 -1.79 -4.92
N LYS A 131 17.39 -3.06 -5.31
CA LYS A 131 18.59 -3.54 -6.00
C LYS A 131 18.55 -3.26 -7.51
N PRO A 132 17.64 -3.86 -8.30
CA PRO A 132 17.57 -3.58 -9.73
C PRO A 132 16.99 -2.21 -10.06
N ASP A 133 16.00 -1.69 -9.31
CA ASP A 133 15.36 -0.41 -9.67
C ASP A 133 16.05 0.83 -9.05
N GLY A 134 16.92 0.64 -8.06
CA GLY A 134 17.68 1.71 -7.43
C GLY A 134 16.85 2.64 -6.52
N VAL A 135 15.68 2.21 -6.05
CA VAL A 135 14.81 3.01 -5.17
C VAL A 135 15.45 3.12 -3.78
N PRO A 136 15.68 4.34 -3.24
CA PRO A 136 16.36 4.53 -1.96
C PRO A 136 15.44 4.30 -0.75
N VAL A 137 15.03 3.04 -0.54
CA VAL A 137 14.30 2.64 0.67
C VAL A 137 15.28 2.50 1.85
N LYS A 138 14.98 3.14 2.98
CA LYS A 138 15.85 3.22 4.16
C LYS A 138 15.37 2.38 5.34
N SER A 139 14.10 2.02 5.38
CA SER A 139 13.53 1.19 6.43
C SER A 139 12.31 0.42 5.93
N TYR A 140 12.01 -0.66 6.64
CA TYR A 140 10.79 -1.43 6.48
C TYR A 140 10.30 -1.88 7.86
N PHE A 141 9.08 -1.51 8.20
CA PHE A 141 8.43 -1.86 9.46
C PHE A 141 7.19 -2.69 9.16
N ALA A 142 7.18 -3.94 9.65
CA ALA A 142 6.03 -4.82 9.54
C ALA A 142 4.92 -4.34 10.49
N TRP A 143 3.69 -4.31 9.99
CA TRP A 143 2.49 -4.05 10.78
C TRP A 143 1.73 -5.35 11.06
N SER A 144 1.49 -5.74 12.30
CA SER A 144 1.96 -5.18 13.57
C SER A 144 2.90 -6.15 14.27
N LEU A 145 3.52 -5.70 15.35
CA LEU A 145 4.27 -6.57 16.26
C LEU A 145 3.35 -7.61 16.92
N LEU A 146 2.15 -7.17 17.33
CA LEU A 146 1.09 -7.96 17.98
C LEU A 146 -0.29 -7.44 17.57
#